data_AF-A0A5M4FKQ8-F1
#
_entry.id   AF-A0A5M4FKQ8-F1
#
_cell.length_a   1.000
_cell.length_b   1.000
_cell.length_c   1.000
_cell.angle_alpha   90.00
_cell.angle_beta   90.00
_cell.angle_gamma   90.00
#
_symmetry.space_group_name_H-M   'P 1'
#
loop_
_entity.id
_entity.type
_entity.pdbx_description
1 polymer ?
#
loop_
_entity_poly.entity_id
_entity_poly.type
_entity_poly.pdbx_seq_one_letter_code
_entity_poly.pdbx_strand_id
1 'polypeptide(L)'
;MTDTATTQPNQPASRRKLFIILAAVLLAVIALIVGSFLYAGSAANGKVSDYDDAYAAWKSKDKPVLLAATAKVPSTTFPVEGDVYAAKSRRSQKQGCDAVAESRKDIAAAADRLPTIDGGGLLGTVSSDYSDAGDHSAKRQKAVKAYVKRASAALAQIERDCRFNIKVNTTSAAFSKVYNQATKYLIKRGQSEGNGSCTSFDTCVSPLAAKKNTYADLRLKATRMYESTGLKLWTSSACTETSYKAACRTIGQAYTASTKQQLKNYRYVRTSASAVNNPGISEGNKKLDKIAAQGQKRIKKAVLALGPVYAKDKKVRRSPGWTENFFTVSARILLDDLKDERAAIGKL
;
A
#
# COMPACT_ATOMS: atom_id res chain seq x y z
N MET A 1 -51.23 96.24 39.80
CA MET A 1 -49.82 95.87 39.63
C MET A 1 -49.70 94.40 40.02
N THR A 2 -49.55 93.57 39.00
CA THR A 2 -49.35 92.11 39.05
C THR A 2 -47.88 91.81 39.30
N ASP A 3 -47.57 90.98 40.27
CA ASP A 3 -46.33 90.19 40.26
C ASP A 3 -46.59 88.80 40.85
N THR A 4 -46.46 87.81 39.97
CA THR A 4 -46.54 86.39 40.30
C THR A 4 -45.11 85.89 40.39
N ALA A 5 -44.62 85.61 41.60
CA ALA A 5 -43.29 85.05 41.79
C ALA A 5 -43.32 83.53 41.52
N THR A 6 -42.84 83.15 40.34
CA THR A 6 -42.63 81.76 39.93
C THR A 6 -41.49 81.14 40.75
N THR A 7 -41.80 80.12 41.56
CA THR A 7 -40.79 79.31 42.25
C THR A 7 -40.18 78.31 41.26
N GLN A 8 -38.90 78.46 40.90
CA GLN A 8 -38.16 77.42 40.18
C GLN A 8 -37.91 76.24 41.12
N PRO A 9 -38.14 74.97 40.69
CA PRO A 9 -37.76 73.81 41.47
C PRO A 9 -36.23 73.70 41.50
N ASN A 10 -35.67 73.92 42.68
CA ASN A 10 -34.25 73.74 42.96
C ASN A 10 -33.95 72.22 42.88
N GLN A 11 -33.49 71.74 41.72
CA GLN A 11 -32.99 70.38 41.61
C GLN A 11 -31.77 70.24 42.55
N PRO A 12 -31.74 69.25 43.45
CA PRO A 12 -30.66 69.13 44.41
C PRO A 12 -29.33 68.91 43.69
N ALA A 13 -28.35 69.78 43.95
CA ALA A 13 -27.01 69.77 43.35
C ALA A 13 -26.28 68.42 43.48
N SER A 14 -26.73 67.53 44.38
CA SER A 14 -26.22 66.16 44.55
C SER A 14 -26.56 65.23 43.39
N ARG A 15 -27.72 65.39 42.73
CA ARG A 15 -28.10 64.58 41.55
C ARG A 15 -27.26 64.95 40.34
N ARG A 16 -26.97 66.24 40.14
CA ARG A 16 -26.17 66.74 39.01
C ARG A 16 -24.71 66.25 39.07
N LYS A 17 -24.10 66.22 40.27
CA LYS A 17 -22.77 65.64 40.48
C LYS A 17 -22.75 64.11 40.27
N LEU A 18 -23.78 63.39 40.72
CA LEU A 18 -23.91 61.95 40.50
C LEU A 18 -24.01 61.61 39.00
N PHE A 19 -24.80 62.36 38.23
CA PHE A 19 -24.92 62.19 36.77
C PHE A 19 -23.60 62.45 36.02
N ILE A 20 -22.82 63.44 36.44
CA ILE A 20 -21.51 63.74 35.84
C ILE A 20 -20.51 62.60 36.14
N ILE A 21 -20.49 62.09 37.37
CA ILE A 21 -19.63 60.95 37.76
C ILE A 21 -20.03 59.69 37.01
N LEU A 22 -21.33 59.39 36.91
CA LEU A 22 -21.83 58.23 36.15
C LEU A 22 -21.52 58.35 34.65
N ALA A 23 -21.64 59.55 34.07
CA ALA A 23 -21.27 59.78 32.67
C ALA A 23 -19.75 59.63 32.43
N ALA A 24 -18.91 60.11 33.35
CA ALA A 24 -17.47 59.95 33.27
C ALA A 24 -17.04 58.47 33.43
N VAL A 25 -17.67 57.74 34.34
CA VAL A 25 -17.46 56.28 34.50
C VAL A 25 -17.94 55.53 33.25
N LEU A 26 -19.10 55.89 32.70
CA LEU A 26 -19.61 55.28 31.46
C LEU A 26 -18.65 55.52 30.29
N LEU A 27 -18.12 56.73 30.13
CA LEU A 27 -17.13 57.05 29.09
C LEU A 27 -15.82 56.27 29.29
N ALA A 28 -15.34 56.13 30.53
CA ALA A 28 -14.16 55.33 30.83
C ALA A 28 -14.39 53.84 30.52
N VAL A 29 -15.57 53.31 30.83
CA VAL A 29 -15.95 51.93 30.50
C VAL A 29 -16.05 51.73 29.00
N ILE A 30 -16.70 52.65 28.26
CA ILE A 30 -16.76 52.59 26.79
C ILE A 30 -15.36 52.66 26.18
N ALA A 31 -14.48 53.55 26.66
CA ALA A 31 -13.11 53.66 26.18
C ALA A 31 -12.28 52.39 26.45
N LEU A 32 -12.44 51.76 27.63
CA LEU A 32 -11.82 50.48 27.96
C LEU A 32 -12.34 49.34 27.06
N ILE A 33 -13.64 49.31 26.78
CA ILE A 33 -14.24 48.35 25.85
C ILE A 33 -13.67 48.57 24.45
N VAL A 34 -13.75 49.78 23.89
CA VAL A 34 -13.24 50.09 22.54
C VAL A 34 -11.73 49.82 22.43
N GLY A 35 -10.94 50.22 23.42
CA GLY A 35 -9.50 49.95 23.47
C GLY A 35 -9.17 48.45 23.52
N SER A 36 -9.94 47.67 24.28
CA SER A 36 -9.81 46.21 24.33
C SER A 36 -10.18 45.54 23.01
N PHE A 37 -11.22 46.04 22.32
CA PHE A 37 -11.63 45.55 21.01
C PHE A 37 -10.57 45.86 19.92
N LEU A 38 -9.98 47.07 19.93
CA LEU A 38 -8.93 47.45 18.99
C LEU A 38 -7.64 46.64 19.21
N TYR A 39 -7.24 46.44 20.47
CA TYR A 39 -6.09 45.59 20.80
C TYR A 39 -6.34 44.13 20.39
N ALA A 40 -7.53 43.60 20.67
CA ALA A 40 -7.90 42.25 20.26
C ALA A 40 -7.92 42.09 18.72
N GLY A 41 -8.38 43.12 17.98
CA GLY A 41 -8.30 43.15 16.52
C GLY A 41 -6.87 43.14 15.99
N SER A 42 -5.97 43.95 16.56
CA SER A 42 -4.54 43.95 16.18
C SER A 42 -3.85 42.61 16.48
N ALA A 43 -4.11 42.03 17.65
CA ALA A 43 -3.59 40.72 18.03
C ALA A 43 -4.14 39.59 17.13
N ALA A 44 -5.41 39.68 16.72
CA ALA A 44 -6.01 38.74 15.78
C ALA A 44 -5.29 38.78 14.42
N ASN A 45 -5.05 39.98 13.87
CA ASN A 45 -4.36 40.14 12.59
C ASN A 45 -2.90 39.63 12.63
N GLY A 46 -2.18 39.85 13.74
CA GLY A 46 -0.84 39.27 13.93
C GLY A 46 -0.85 37.75 13.89
N LYS A 47 -1.81 37.11 14.57
CA LYS A 47 -1.95 35.64 14.55
C LYS A 47 -2.34 35.08 13.19
N VAL A 48 -3.15 35.80 12.42
CA VAL A 48 -3.47 35.42 11.03
C VAL A 48 -2.20 35.44 10.19
N SER A 49 -1.38 36.50 10.29
CA SER A 49 -0.10 36.59 9.59
C SER A 49 0.84 35.44 9.95
N ASP A 50 1.02 35.15 11.24
CA ASP A 50 1.87 34.03 11.70
C ASP A 50 1.37 32.68 11.16
N TYR A 51 0.05 32.49 11.12
CA TYR A 51 -0.57 31.28 10.57
C TYR A 51 -0.33 31.16 9.06
N ASP A 52 -0.49 32.24 8.30
CA ASP A 52 -0.29 32.24 6.86
C ASP A 52 1.17 32.01 6.48
N ASP A 53 2.12 32.58 7.22
CA ASP A 53 3.56 32.33 7.06
C ASP A 53 3.91 30.87 7.35
N ALA A 54 3.41 30.33 8.47
CA ALA A 54 3.60 28.91 8.80
C ALA A 54 2.98 28.00 7.74
N TYR A 55 1.80 28.36 7.21
CA TYR A 55 1.13 27.60 6.18
C TYR A 55 1.87 27.67 4.84
N ALA A 56 2.42 28.83 4.46
CA ALA A 56 3.26 28.98 3.28
C ALA A 56 4.53 28.13 3.39
N ALA A 57 5.17 28.11 4.57
CA ALA A 57 6.30 27.24 4.86
C ALA A 57 5.93 25.75 4.73
N TRP A 58 4.83 25.32 5.33
CA TRP A 58 4.32 23.94 5.18
C TRP A 58 4.01 23.59 3.72
N LYS A 59 3.37 24.52 2.98
CA LYS A 59 3.02 24.32 1.57
C LYS A 59 4.25 24.16 0.67
N SER A 60 5.34 24.85 0.99
CA SER A 60 6.60 24.71 0.23
C SER A 60 7.38 23.43 0.57
N LYS A 61 7.32 22.94 1.82
CA LYS A 61 8.15 21.82 2.29
C LYS A 61 7.39 20.49 2.36
N ASP A 62 6.20 20.47 2.95
CA ASP A 62 5.48 19.26 3.34
C ASP A 62 4.42 18.83 2.32
N LYS A 63 3.74 19.77 1.66
CA LYS A 63 2.78 19.44 0.58
C LYS A 63 3.44 18.62 -0.55
N PRO A 64 4.67 18.92 -1.02
CA PRO A 64 5.34 18.09 -2.02
C PRO A 64 5.60 16.66 -1.52
N VAL A 65 5.92 16.48 -0.24
CA VAL A 65 6.11 15.15 0.38
C VAL A 65 4.82 14.35 0.32
N LEU A 66 3.68 14.96 0.69
CA LEU A 66 2.37 14.33 0.59
C LEU A 66 2.09 13.84 -0.84
N LEU A 67 2.31 14.67 -1.85
CA LEU A 67 2.01 14.33 -3.25
C LEU A 67 3.01 13.31 -3.82
N ALA A 68 4.30 13.43 -3.51
CA ALA A 68 5.35 12.55 -4.01
C ALA A 68 5.23 11.12 -3.48
N ALA A 69 4.89 10.96 -2.20
CA ALA A 69 4.84 9.67 -1.50
C ALA A 69 3.92 8.63 -2.16
N THR A 70 2.91 9.08 -2.90
CA THR A 70 1.98 8.19 -3.57
C THR A 70 2.08 8.26 -5.10
N ALA A 71 2.85 9.20 -5.67
CA ALA A 71 2.94 9.43 -7.11
C ALA A 71 3.29 8.16 -7.92
N LYS A 72 4.17 7.31 -7.38
CA LYS A 72 4.51 6.01 -7.96
C LYS A 72 5.02 5.04 -6.89
N VAL A 73 4.82 3.75 -7.13
CA VAL A 73 5.52 2.70 -6.38
C VAL A 73 7.00 2.71 -6.81
N PRO A 74 7.96 2.58 -5.89
CA PRO A 74 9.35 2.34 -6.25
C PRO A 74 9.47 1.15 -7.20
N SER A 75 10.24 1.29 -8.29
CA SER A 75 10.36 0.24 -9.33
C SER A 75 10.93 -1.07 -8.79
N THR A 76 11.64 -1.02 -7.67
CA THR A 76 12.25 -2.17 -7.02
C THR A 76 11.28 -2.95 -6.14
N THR A 77 10.10 -2.41 -5.78
CA THR A 77 9.14 -3.07 -4.88
C THR A 77 8.65 -4.43 -5.40
N PHE A 78 8.48 -4.55 -6.72
CA PHE A 78 8.06 -5.79 -7.38
C PHE A 78 8.92 -6.02 -8.64
N PRO A 79 10.13 -6.60 -8.50
CA PRO A 79 11.05 -6.76 -9.62
C PRO A 79 10.45 -7.76 -10.63
N VAL A 80 10.05 -7.29 -11.81
CA VAL A 80 9.46 -8.13 -12.88
C VAL A 80 10.48 -8.59 -13.92
N GLU A 81 11.71 -8.10 -13.86
CA GLU A 81 12.79 -8.37 -14.81
C GLU A 81 13.95 -9.10 -14.14
N GLY A 82 14.59 -9.99 -14.91
CA GLY A 82 15.73 -10.79 -14.45
C GLY A 82 15.34 -11.96 -13.54
N ASP A 83 16.35 -12.56 -12.91
CA ASP A 83 16.14 -13.63 -11.92
C ASP A 83 15.66 -13.04 -10.58
N VAL A 84 14.35 -13.08 -10.35
CA VAL A 84 13.71 -12.62 -9.10
C VAL A 84 14.17 -13.44 -7.88
N TYR A 85 14.74 -14.63 -8.11
CA TYR A 85 15.32 -15.49 -7.08
C TYR A 85 16.81 -15.23 -6.83
N ALA A 86 17.43 -14.27 -7.52
CA ALA A 86 18.79 -13.87 -7.22
C ALA A 86 18.86 -13.06 -5.91
N ALA A 87 19.98 -13.19 -5.18
CA ALA A 87 20.20 -12.44 -3.94
C ALA A 87 20.18 -10.92 -4.16
N LYS A 88 20.72 -10.45 -5.30
CA LYS A 88 20.69 -9.03 -5.70
C LYS A 88 19.25 -8.52 -5.87
N SER A 89 18.41 -9.26 -6.60
CA SER A 89 17.00 -8.93 -6.83
C SER A 89 16.21 -8.85 -5.53
N ARG A 90 16.39 -9.83 -4.62
CA ARG A 90 15.74 -9.80 -3.30
C ARG A 90 16.18 -8.63 -2.41
N ARG A 91 17.47 -8.25 -2.44
CA ARG A 91 17.96 -7.07 -1.71
C ARG A 91 17.34 -5.79 -2.25
N SER A 92 17.30 -5.64 -3.58
CA SER A 92 16.64 -4.51 -4.24
C SER A 92 15.15 -4.46 -3.89
N GLN A 93 14.48 -5.60 -3.86
CA GLN A 93 13.09 -5.71 -3.45
C GLN A 93 12.86 -5.25 -2.00
N LYS A 94 13.74 -5.65 -1.09
CA LYS A 94 13.70 -5.19 0.30
C LYS A 94 13.83 -3.66 0.38
N GLN A 95 14.75 -3.06 -0.36
CA GLN A 95 14.89 -1.60 -0.41
C GLN A 95 13.62 -0.92 -0.92
N GLY A 96 12.99 -1.45 -1.97
CA GLY A 96 11.71 -0.94 -2.47
C GLY A 96 10.57 -1.07 -1.44
N CYS A 97 10.55 -2.15 -0.67
CA CYS A 97 9.60 -2.34 0.43
C CYS A 97 9.82 -1.32 1.56
N ASP A 98 11.08 -1.15 1.97
CA ASP A 98 11.44 -0.26 3.07
C ASP A 98 11.17 1.20 2.67
N ALA A 99 11.38 1.59 1.41
CA ALA A 99 11.00 2.90 0.88
C ALA A 99 9.48 3.17 0.93
N VAL A 100 8.64 2.17 0.64
CA VAL A 100 7.17 2.30 0.79
C VAL A 100 6.79 2.50 2.26
N ALA A 101 7.46 1.78 3.17
CA ALA A 101 7.22 1.92 4.61
C ALA A 101 7.64 3.31 5.10
N GLU A 102 8.74 3.86 4.58
CA GLU A 102 9.20 5.21 4.90
C GLU A 102 8.26 6.28 4.35
N SER A 103 7.79 6.15 3.10
CA SER A 103 6.78 7.05 2.53
C SER A 103 5.52 7.13 3.40
N ARG A 104 5.13 6.05 4.10
CA ARG A 104 4.02 6.07 5.04
C ARG A 104 4.31 6.93 6.29
N LYS A 105 5.54 6.90 6.79
CA LYS A 105 5.94 7.77 7.92
C LYS A 105 6.03 9.22 7.47
N ASP A 106 6.60 9.46 6.29
CA ASP A 106 6.76 10.80 5.73
C ASP A 106 5.41 11.51 5.57
N ILE A 107 4.39 10.83 5.06
CA ILE A 107 3.05 11.45 4.92
C ILE A 107 2.38 11.72 6.27
N ALA A 108 2.63 10.89 7.29
CA ALA A 108 2.10 11.12 8.63
C ALA A 108 2.78 12.34 9.26
N ALA A 109 4.11 12.39 9.20
CA ALA A 109 4.88 13.50 9.73
C ALA A 109 4.59 14.83 9.02
N ALA A 110 4.39 14.80 7.69
CA ALA A 110 3.97 15.97 6.93
C ALA A 110 2.56 16.45 7.32
N ALA A 111 1.66 15.52 7.65
CA ALA A 111 0.32 15.85 8.15
C ALA A 111 0.35 16.49 9.53
N ASP A 112 1.17 15.93 10.43
CA ASP A 112 1.30 16.41 11.82
C ASP A 112 1.93 17.82 11.89
N ARG A 113 2.74 18.19 10.90
CA ARG A 113 3.32 19.54 10.76
C ARG A 113 2.37 20.58 10.16
N LEU A 114 1.16 20.22 9.75
CA LEU A 114 0.20 21.18 9.21
C LEU A 114 -0.18 22.19 10.31
N PRO A 115 0.07 23.50 10.11
CA PRO A 115 -0.30 24.50 11.10
C PRO A 115 -1.82 24.59 11.26
N THR A 116 -2.26 24.87 12.48
CA THR A 116 -3.67 25.03 12.85
C THR A 116 -3.91 26.35 13.54
N ILE A 117 -5.07 26.95 13.32
CA ILE A 117 -5.55 28.13 14.04
C ILE A 117 -7.03 27.90 14.37
N ASP A 118 -7.43 28.21 15.61
CA ASP A 118 -8.83 28.16 16.03
C ASP A 118 -9.49 29.49 15.68
N GLY A 119 -10.52 29.48 14.83
CA GLY A 119 -11.25 30.68 14.42
C GLY A 119 -12.28 31.15 15.46
N GLY A 120 -12.44 30.44 16.58
CA GLY A 120 -13.43 30.75 17.60
C GLY A 120 -13.04 31.82 18.63
N GLY A 121 -13.97 32.09 19.56
CA GLY A 121 -13.75 32.94 20.72
C GLY A 121 -13.77 34.44 20.44
N LEU A 122 -13.20 35.22 21.38
CA LEU A 122 -13.21 36.69 21.32
C LEU A 122 -12.51 37.20 20.05
N LEU A 123 -11.39 36.58 19.64
CA LEU A 123 -10.63 37.00 18.45
C LEU A 123 -11.42 36.81 17.15
N GLY A 124 -12.13 35.69 16.98
CA GLY A 124 -13.02 35.50 15.83
C GLY A 124 -14.26 36.39 15.85
N THR A 125 -14.68 36.86 17.03
CA THR A 125 -15.80 37.82 17.16
C THR A 125 -15.40 39.24 16.75
N VAL A 126 -14.14 39.62 16.95
CA VAL A 126 -13.64 40.97 16.67
C VAL A 126 -12.86 41.11 15.36
N SER A 127 -12.54 40.00 14.68
CA SER A 127 -11.85 39.98 13.38
C SER A 127 -12.42 38.88 12.48
N SER A 128 -12.99 39.29 11.34
CA SER A 128 -13.46 38.37 10.29
C SER A 128 -12.32 37.55 9.71
N ASP A 129 -11.15 38.17 9.50
CA ASP A 129 -9.98 37.51 8.91
C ASP A 129 -9.48 36.36 9.80
N TYR A 130 -9.57 36.53 11.12
CA TYR A 130 -9.23 35.48 12.09
C TYR A 130 -10.23 34.32 12.05
N SER A 131 -11.52 34.62 11.97
CA SER A 131 -12.58 33.62 11.80
C SER A 131 -12.39 32.84 10.48
N ASP A 132 -12.16 33.55 9.38
CA ASP A 132 -11.93 32.96 8.05
C ASP A 132 -10.67 32.10 8.01
N ALA A 133 -9.58 32.55 8.66
CA ALA A 133 -8.36 31.76 8.80
C ALA A 133 -8.62 30.43 9.55
N GLY A 134 -9.44 30.46 10.60
CA GLY A 134 -9.90 29.26 11.31
C GLY A 134 -10.70 28.30 10.42
N ASP A 135 -11.66 28.83 9.66
CA ASP A 135 -12.45 28.07 8.70
C ASP A 135 -11.59 27.42 7.61
N HIS A 136 -10.64 28.17 7.05
CA HIS A 136 -9.67 27.66 6.10
C HIS A 136 -8.77 26.59 6.71
N SER A 137 -8.31 26.79 7.94
CA SER A 137 -7.52 25.82 8.70
C SER A 137 -8.25 24.49 8.89
N ALA A 138 -9.51 24.54 9.33
CA ALA A 138 -10.35 23.36 9.49
C ALA A 138 -10.58 22.62 8.15
N LYS A 139 -10.85 23.36 7.06
CA LYS A 139 -11.00 22.78 5.71
C LYS A 139 -9.72 22.10 5.23
N ARG A 140 -8.56 22.75 5.41
CA ARG A 140 -7.22 22.21 5.08
C ARG A 140 -6.93 20.94 5.87
N GLN A 141 -7.13 20.98 7.19
CA GLN A 141 -6.90 19.83 8.07
C GLN A 141 -7.78 18.63 7.69
N LYS A 142 -9.05 18.87 7.36
CA LYS A 142 -9.97 17.81 6.89
C LYS A 142 -9.46 17.16 5.60
N ALA A 143 -9.02 17.96 4.63
CA ALA A 143 -8.49 17.45 3.36
C ALA A 143 -7.20 16.64 3.56
N VAL A 144 -6.23 17.17 4.33
CA VAL A 144 -4.97 16.49 4.66
C VAL A 144 -5.21 15.19 5.40
N LYS A 145 -6.05 15.20 6.44
CA LYS A 145 -6.40 14.00 7.23
C LYS A 145 -7.07 12.92 6.38
N ALA A 146 -7.99 13.31 5.48
CA ALA A 146 -8.66 12.37 4.58
C ALA A 146 -7.66 11.71 3.61
N TYR A 147 -6.78 12.52 3.00
CA TYR A 147 -5.74 12.02 2.11
C TYR A 147 -4.77 11.08 2.83
N VAL A 148 -4.19 11.52 3.95
CA VAL A 148 -3.19 10.76 4.71
C VAL A 148 -3.75 9.43 5.20
N LYS A 149 -5.01 9.40 5.64
CA LYS A 149 -5.70 8.16 6.02
C LYS A 149 -5.75 7.15 4.86
N ARG A 150 -6.18 7.59 3.67
CA ARG A 150 -6.28 6.71 2.49
C ARG A 150 -4.91 6.32 1.93
N ALA A 151 -4.00 7.28 1.80
CA ALA A 151 -2.63 7.06 1.35
C ALA A 151 -1.89 6.09 2.27
N SER A 152 -2.01 6.25 3.59
CA SER A 152 -1.41 5.32 4.57
C SER A 152 -1.95 3.90 4.43
N ALA A 153 -3.27 3.75 4.21
CA ALA A 153 -3.89 2.45 4.00
C ALA A 153 -3.41 1.79 2.69
N ALA A 154 -3.33 2.55 1.60
CA ALA A 154 -2.81 2.09 0.31
C ALA A 154 -1.34 1.63 0.43
N LEU A 155 -0.47 2.49 0.97
CA LEU A 155 0.95 2.17 1.19
C LEU A 155 1.13 0.98 2.13
N ALA A 156 0.30 0.85 3.17
CA ALA A 156 0.33 -0.31 4.05
C ALA A 156 -0.03 -1.62 3.32
N GLN A 157 -1.00 -1.61 2.40
CA GLN A 157 -1.30 -2.79 1.60
C GLN A 157 -0.16 -3.12 0.61
N ILE A 158 0.43 -2.11 -0.02
CA ILE A 158 1.60 -2.29 -0.91
C ILE A 158 2.78 -2.89 -0.14
N GLU A 159 3.05 -2.40 1.08
CA GLU A 159 4.08 -2.94 1.96
C GLU A 159 3.80 -4.41 2.30
N ARG A 160 2.56 -4.75 2.69
CA ARG A 160 2.17 -6.14 2.98
C ARG A 160 2.38 -7.06 1.79
N ASP A 161 1.92 -6.65 0.61
CA ASP A 161 2.11 -7.41 -0.63
C ASP A 161 3.59 -7.58 -0.98
N CYS A 162 4.40 -6.53 -0.80
CA CYS A 162 5.83 -6.59 -1.05
C CYS A 162 6.53 -7.57 -0.10
N ARG A 163 6.22 -7.49 1.21
CA ARG A 163 6.76 -8.43 2.22
C ARG A 163 6.33 -9.86 1.93
N PHE A 164 5.08 -10.08 1.52
CA PHE A 164 4.62 -11.40 1.09
C PHE A 164 5.39 -11.90 -0.14
N ASN A 165 5.60 -11.03 -1.13
CA ASN A 165 6.34 -11.40 -2.34
C ASN A 165 7.81 -11.74 -2.04
N ILE A 166 8.47 -11.01 -1.12
CA ILE A 166 9.81 -11.34 -0.64
C ILE A 166 9.83 -12.75 -0.01
N LYS A 167 8.83 -13.10 0.80
CA LYS A 167 8.71 -14.45 1.38
C LYS A 167 8.59 -15.50 0.27
N VAL A 168 7.70 -15.29 -0.70
CA VAL A 168 7.53 -16.18 -1.87
C VAL A 168 8.84 -16.36 -2.64
N ASN A 169 9.54 -15.29 -2.97
CA ASN A 169 10.79 -15.34 -3.73
C ASN A 169 11.94 -15.96 -2.95
N THR A 170 12.02 -15.71 -1.64
CA THR A 170 13.05 -16.29 -0.77
C THR A 170 12.85 -17.79 -0.63
N THR A 171 11.61 -18.23 -0.33
CA THR A 171 11.29 -19.66 -0.25
C THR A 171 11.49 -20.34 -1.61
N SER A 172 11.13 -19.66 -2.70
CA SER A 172 11.28 -20.19 -4.06
C SER A 172 12.74 -20.37 -4.49
N ALA A 173 13.63 -19.47 -4.11
CA ALA A 173 15.05 -19.59 -4.42
C ALA A 173 15.66 -20.91 -3.90
N ALA A 174 15.25 -21.36 -2.71
CA ALA A 174 15.82 -22.54 -2.07
C ALA A 174 15.51 -23.83 -2.85
N PHE A 175 14.25 -24.08 -3.19
CA PHE A 175 13.88 -25.28 -3.95
C PHE A 175 14.17 -25.15 -5.44
N SER A 176 14.13 -23.95 -6.03
CA SER A 176 14.55 -23.71 -7.42
C SER A 176 16.02 -24.07 -7.64
N LYS A 177 16.91 -23.81 -6.67
CA LYS A 177 18.30 -24.28 -6.73
C LYS A 177 18.40 -25.80 -6.88
N VAL A 178 17.62 -26.55 -6.11
CA VAL A 178 17.60 -28.03 -6.17
C VAL A 178 16.95 -28.53 -7.47
N TYR A 179 15.88 -27.88 -7.94
CA TYR A 179 15.29 -28.17 -9.25
C TYR A 179 16.28 -27.97 -10.39
N ASN A 180 17.06 -26.89 -10.36
CA ASN A 180 18.10 -26.60 -11.36
C ASN A 180 19.31 -27.54 -11.25
N GLN A 181 19.60 -28.11 -10.08
CA GLN A 181 20.58 -29.18 -9.97
C GLN A 181 20.07 -30.46 -10.65
N ALA A 182 18.78 -30.78 -10.50
CA ALA A 182 18.19 -31.95 -11.13
C ALA A 182 18.25 -31.90 -12.67
N THR A 183 18.14 -30.72 -13.29
CA THR A 183 18.15 -30.61 -14.77
C THR A 183 19.47 -31.04 -15.40
N LYS A 184 20.59 -31.06 -14.65
CA LYS A 184 21.89 -31.55 -15.13
C LYS A 184 21.91 -33.05 -15.45
N TYR A 185 20.95 -33.80 -14.92
CA TYR A 185 20.82 -35.25 -15.11
C TYR A 185 19.79 -35.61 -16.20
N LEU A 186 19.25 -34.61 -16.88
CA LEU A 186 18.37 -34.79 -18.04
C LEU A 186 19.20 -34.82 -19.33
N ILE A 187 18.70 -35.56 -20.30
CA ILE A 187 19.18 -35.57 -21.69
C ILE A 187 18.49 -34.43 -22.43
N LYS A 188 19.21 -33.68 -23.26
CA LYS A 188 18.62 -32.61 -24.09
C LYS A 188 18.03 -33.18 -25.39
N ARG A 189 17.12 -32.43 -26.03
CA ARG A 189 16.63 -32.77 -27.37
C ARG A 189 17.79 -33.06 -28.34
N GLY A 190 17.64 -34.12 -29.12
CA GLY A 190 18.62 -34.57 -30.12
C GLY A 190 19.80 -35.36 -29.55
N GLN A 191 19.90 -35.49 -28.22
CA GLN A 191 20.94 -36.29 -27.59
C GLN A 191 20.44 -37.72 -27.32
N SER A 192 21.38 -38.64 -27.37
CA SER A 192 21.22 -40.04 -27.01
C SER A 192 22.18 -40.40 -25.88
N GLU A 193 21.77 -41.33 -25.03
CA GLU A 193 22.59 -41.84 -23.95
C GLU A 193 22.18 -43.28 -23.66
N GLY A 194 23.15 -44.19 -23.54
CA GLY A 194 22.85 -45.62 -23.42
C GLY A 194 21.95 -46.11 -24.56
N ASN A 195 20.86 -46.79 -24.21
CA ASN A 195 19.87 -47.33 -25.15
C ASN A 195 18.66 -46.42 -25.41
N GLY A 196 18.73 -45.13 -25.04
CA GLY A 196 17.63 -44.18 -25.20
C GLY A 196 18.05 -42.89 -25.90
N SER A 197 17.08 -42.24 -26.55
CA SER A 197 17.25 -40.93 -27.18
C SER A 197 16.12 -39.97 -26.80
N CYS A 198 16.41 -38.66 -26.80
CA CYS A 198 15.44 -37.62 -26.52
C CYS A 198 15.07 -36.86 -27.80
N THR A 199 13.98 -37.24 -28.47
CA THR A 199 13.62 -36.67 -29.78
C THR A 199 12.48 -35.65 -29.71
N SER A 200 11.46 -35.94 -28.90
CA SER A 200 10.18 -35.19 -28.93
C SER A 200 10.11 -34.03 -27.92
N PHE A 201 10.94 -34.04 -26.88
CA PHE A 201 10.89 -33.06 -25.78
C PHE A 201 12.19 -32.29 -25.67
N ASP A 202 12.15 -31.08 -25.08
CA ASP A 202 13.36 -30.27 -24.86
C ASP A 202 14.36 -30.99 -23.95
N THR A 203 13.83 -31.77 -22.99
CA THR A 203 14.62 -32.61 -22.11
C THR A 203 13.89 -33.92 -21.79
N CYS A 204 14.64 -35.00 -21.58
CA CYS A 204 14.14 -36.32 -21.21
C CYS A 204 14.92 -36.87 -20.01
N VAL A 205 14.28 -37.74 -19.22
CA VAL A 205 14.96 -38.43 -18.13
C VAL A 205 15.98 -39.40 -18.71
N SER A 206 17.21 -39.37 -18.20
CA SER A 206 18.26 -40.29 -18.63
C SER A 206 17.84 -41.76 -18.45
N PRO A 207 18.16 -42.66 -19.39
CA PRO A 207 17.91 -44.09 -19.23
C PRO A 207 18.95 -44.75 -18.32
N LEU A 208 20.09 -44.10 -18.07
CA LEU A 208 21.10 -44.60 -17.14
C LEU A 208 20.55 -44.54 -15.72
N ALA A 209 20.51 -45.69 -15.05
CA ALA A 209 19.91 -45.84 -13.73
C ALA A 209 20.45 -44.83 -12.71
N ALA A 210 21.77 -44.60 -12.68
CA ALA A 210 22.40 -43.64 -11.77
C ALA A 210 21.90 -42.20 -11.99
N LYS A 211 21.85 -41.72 -13.24
CA LYS A 211 21.38 -40.36 -13.58
C LYS A 211 19.88 -40.21 -13.35
N LYS A 212 19.07 -41.19 -13.77
CA LYS A 212 17.63 -41.26 -13.51
C LYS A 212 17.31 -41.17 -12.01
N ASN A 213 17.98 -42.00 -11.20
CA ASN A 213 17.74 -42.05 -9.76
C ASN A 213 18.12 -40.72 -9.11
N THR A 214 19.29 -40.17 -9.47
CA THR A 214 19.74 -38.87 -8.96
C THR A 214 18.79 -37.74 -9.35
N TYR A 215 18.32 -37.71 -10.60
CA TYR A 215 17.29 -36.78 -11.06
C TYR A 215 16.03 -36.88 -10.18
N ALA A 216 15.51 -38.09 -10.01
CA ALA A 216 14.27 -38.31 -9.26
C ALA A 216 14.43 -37.95 -7.78
N ASP A 217 15.56 -38.29 -7.15
CA ASP A 217 15.85 -37.97 -5.75
C ASP A 217 15.94 -36.45 -5.53
N LEU A 218 16.60 -35.71 -6.42
CA LEU A 218 16.65 -34.25 -6.36
C LEU A 218 15.28 -33.61 -6.60
N ARG A 219 14.48 -34.14 -7.55
CA ARG A 219 13.10 -33.67 -7.78
C ARG A 219 12.20 -33.95 -6.58
N LEU A 220 12.30 -35.11 -5.95
CA LEU A 220 11.57 -35.43 -4.73
C LEU A 220 11.97 -34.51 -3.58
N LYS A 221 13.27 -34.25 -3.40
CA LYS A 221 13.77 -33.32 -2.40
C LYS A 221 13.21 -31.91 -2.62
N ALA A 222 13.33 -31.36 -3.83
CA ALA A 222 12.83 -30.03 -4.16
C ALA A 222 11.30 -29.92 -3.96
N THR A 223 10.55 -30.94 -4.39
CA THR A 223 9.09 -30.97 -4.28
C THR A 223 8.64 -31.07 -2.82
N ARG A 224 9.34 -31.84 -1.98
CA ARG A 224 9.10 -31.89 -0.52
C ARG A 224 9.45 -30.58 0.17
N MET A 225 10.53 -29.91 -0.23
CA MET A 225 10.85 -28.58 0.27
C MET A 225 9.70 -27.62 -0.05
N TYR A 226 9.21 -27.61 -1.30
CA TYR A 226 8.05 -26.81 -1.69
C TYR A 226 6.79 -27.15 -0.89
N GLU A 227 6.50 -28.44 -0.68
CA GLU A 227 5.37 -28.88 0.14
C GLU A 227 5.46 -28.35 1.58
N SER A 228 6.64 -28.49 2.21
CA SER A 228 6.86 -28.12 3.61
C SER A 228 6.96 -26.61 3.89
N THR A 229 7.32 -25.82 2.88
CA THR A 229 7.63 -24.38 3.05
C THR A 229 6.89 -23.50 2.06
N GLY A 230 6.92 -23.83 0.77
CA GLY A 230 6.26 -23.05 -0.29
C GLY A 230 4.73 -23.06 -0.17
N LEU A 231 4.10 -24.22 0.04
CA LEU A 231 2.64 -24.32 0.19
C LEU A 231 2.12 -23.61 1.43
N LYS A 232 2.94 -23.45 2.48
CA LYS A 232 2.55 -22.71 3.70
C LYS A 232 2.23 -21.24 3.41
N LEU A 233 2.84 -20.65 2.38
CA LEU A 233 2.60 -19.27 1.94
C LEU A 233 1.24 -19.10 1.27
N TRP A 234 0.55 -20.18 0.90
CA TRP A 234 -0.74 -20.15 0.23
C TRP A 234 -1.88 -20.68 1.10
N THR A 235 -1.66 -20.73 2.42
CA THR A 235 -2.66 -21.15 3.42
C THR A 235 -3.63 -20.03 3.72
N SER A 236 -4.81 -20.36 4.25
CA SER A 236 -5.85 -19.38 4.58
C SER A 236 -5.35 -18.24 5.49
N SER A 237 -4.45 -18.53 6.44
CA SER A 237 -3.86 -17.52 7.34
C SER A 237 -2.78 -16.68 6.64
N ALA A 238 -1.95 -17.27 5.78
CA ALA A 238 -0.99 -16.49 4.99
C ALA A 238 -1.69 -15.59 3.94
N CYS A 239 -2.87 -16.00 3.47
CA CYS A 239 -3.63 -15.32 2.44
C CYS A 239 -4.43 -14.10 2.91
N THR A 240 -4.70 -13.93 4.21
CA THR A 240 -5.48 -12.80 4.74
C THR A 240 -4.80 -11.45 4.58
N GLU A 241 -3.48 -11.45 4.38
CA GLU A 241 -2.66 -10.24 4.40
C GLU A 241 -2.39 -9.67 3.00
N THR A 242 -2.85 -10.33 1.93
CA THR A 242 -2.44 -10.03 0.55
C THR A 242 -3.60 -9.53 -0.33
N SER A 243 -3.26 -8.74 -1.34
CA SER A 243 -4.22 -8.27 -2.35
C SER A 243 -4.84 -9.40 -3.19
N TYR A 244 -4.30 -10.62 -3.14
CA TYR A 244 -4.92 -11.78 -3.77
C TYR A 244 -6.24 -12.17 -3.10
N LYS A 245 -6.47 -11.79 -1.83
CA LYS A 245 -7.70 -12.11 -1.08
C LYS A 245 -8.06 -13.61 -1.20
N ALA A 246 -9.32 -13.93 -1.52
CA ALA A 246 -9.80 -15.30 -1.71
C ALA A 246 -9.11 -16.06 -2.85
N ALA A 247 -8.56 -15.37 -3.86
CA ALA A 247 -7.85 -16.02 -4.96
C ALA A 247 -6.56 -16.71 -4.50
N CYS A 248 -5.93 -16.21 -3.43
CA CYS A 248 -4.73 -16.82 -2.83
C CYS A 248 -4.99 -18.27 -2.38
N ARG A 249 -6.15 -18.55 -1.79
CA ARG A 249 -6.54 -19.93 -1.39
C ARG A 249 -6.69 -20.85 -2.60
N THR A 250 -7.24 -20.33 -3.70
CA THR A 250 -7.37 -21.08 -4.96
C THR A 250 -6.00 -21.44 -5.54
N ILE A 251 -5.02 -20.53 -5.44
CA ILE A 251 -3.63 -20.78 -5.80
C ILE A 251 -3.06 -21.92 -4.96
N GLY A 252 -3.20 -21.85 -3.63
CA GLY A 252 -2.74 -22.89 -2.71
C GLY A 252 -3.32 -24.27 -2.99
N GLN A 253 -4.63 -24.35 -3.24
CA GLN A 253 -5.30 -25.61 -3.59
C GLN A 253 -4.79 -26.20 -4.91
N ALA A 254 -4.63 -25.35 -5.94
CA ALA A 254 -4.11 -25.78 -7.23
C ALA A 254 -2.67 -26.30 -7.14
N TYR A 255 -1.80 -25.60 -6.40
CA TYR A 255 -0.44 -26.03 -6.18
C TYR A 255 -0.34 -27.29 -5.32
N THR A 256 -1.15 -27.44 -4.28
CA THR A 256 -1.20 -28.66 -3.46
C THR A 256 -1.53 -29.90 -4.29
N ALA A 257 -2.52 -29.81 -5.18
CA ALA A 257 -2.90 -30.92 -6.06
C ALA A 257 -1.75 -31.30 -7.00
N SER A 258 -1.09 -30.30 -7.60
CA SER A 258 0.07 -30.50 -8.48
C SER A 258 1.25 -31.13 -7.74
N THR A 259 1.60 -30.62 -6.55
CA THR A 259 2.69 -31.12 -5.71
C THR A 259 2.49 -32.58 -5.33
N LYS A 260 1.28 -32.97 -4.92
CA LYS A 260 0.96 -34.37 -4.60
C LYS A 260 1.17 -35.29 -5.80
N GLN A 261 0.78 -34.86 -7.00
CA GLN A 261 0.97 -35.66 -8.21
C GLN A 261 2.45 -35.70 -8.64
N GLN A 262 3.19 -34.60 -8.52
CA GLN A 262 4.63 -34.58 -8.78
C GLN A 262 5.39 -35.56 -7.87
N LEU A 263 5.08 -35.60 -6.58
CA LEU A 263 5.68 -36.56 -5.65
C LEU A 263 5.42 -38.02 -6.07
N LYS A 264 4.19 -38.33 -6.51
CA LYS A 264 3.85 -39.67 -7.03
C LYS A 264 4.65 -39.99 -8.29
N ASN A 265 4.69 -39.07 -9.26
CA ASN A 265 5.42 -39.27 -10.52
C ASN A 265 6.91 -39.48 -10.27
N TYR A 266 7.56 -38.64 -9.46
CA TYR A 266 8.99 -38.76 -9.21
C TYR A 266 9.36 -40.02 -8.41
N ARG A 267 8.49 -40.49 -7.51
CA ARG A 267 8.68 -41.82 -6.86
C ARG A 267 8.61 -42.95 -7.88
N TYR A 268 7.68 -42.86 -8.84
CA TYR A 268 7.58 -43.84 -9.92
C TYR A 268 8.83 -43.81 -10.82
N VAL A 269 9.30 -42.64 -11.25
CA VAL A 269 10.56 -42.51 -12.02
C VAL A 269 11.75 -43.11 -11.26
N ARG A 270 11.80 -42.91 -9.93
CA ARG A 270 12.88 -43.44 -9.07
C ARG A 270 12.90 -44.97 -8.98
N THR A 271 11.74 -45.60 -9.09
CA THR A 271 11.55 -47.05 -8.87
C THR A 271 11.33 -47.83 -10.17
N SER A 272 11.05 -47.14 -11.28
CA SER A 272 10.87 -47.79 -12.57
C SER A 272 12.14 -48.49 -13.03
N ALA A 273 12.03 -49.61 -13.74
CA ALA A 273 13.20 -50.31 -14.29
C ALA A 273 13.92 -49.44 -15.34
N SER A 274 13.15 -48.85 -16.26
CA SER A 274 13.65 -47.98 -17.33
C SER A 274 12.87 -46.66 -17.40
N ALA A 275 13.54 -45.61 -17.87
CA ALA A 275 12.91 -44.35 -18.26
C ALA A 275 12.57 -44.30 -19.76
N VAL A 276 13.12 -45.21 -20.58
CA VAL A 276 12.85 -45.32 -22.01
C VAL A 276 11.48 -45.93 -22.24
N ASN A 277 10.65 -45.30 -23.08
CA ASN A 277 9.35 -45.80 -23.51
C ASN A 277 8.47 -46.33 -22.36
N ASN A 278 8.53 -45.68 -21.19
CA ASN A 278 7.84 -46.16 -20.00
C ASN A 278 6.40 -45.60 -19.94
N PRO A 279 5.36 -46.44 -20.14
CA PRO A 279 3.98 -45.97 -20.20
C PRO A 279 3.50 -45.37 -18.88
N GLY A 280 3.99 -45.86 -17.73
CA GLY A 280 3.63 -45.32 -16.41
C GLY A 280 4.18 -43.91 -16.16
N ILE A 281 5.40 -43.62 -16.66
CA ILE A 281 5.94 -42.25 -16.61
C ILE A 281 5.09 -41.33 -17.50
N SER A 282 4.75 -41.77 -18.72
CA SER A 282 3.92 -41.00 -19.65
C SER A 282 2.51 -40.74 -19.11
N GLU A 283 1.85 -41.74 -18.55
CA GLU A 283 0.53 -41.60 -17.94
C GLU A 283 0.56 -40.67 -16.72
N GLY A 284 1.56 -40.83 -15.85
CA GLY A 284 1.79 -39.95 -14.72
C GLY A 284 1.94 -38.49 -15.14
N ASN A 285 2.71 -38.21 -16.20
CA ASN A 285 2.89 -36.86 -16.74
C ASN A 285 1.59 -36.31 -17.33
N LYS A 286 0.85 -37.10 -18.13
CA LYS A 286 -0.48 -36.69 -18.64
C LYS A 286 -1.44 -36.31 -17.51
N LYS A 287 -1.44 -37.08 -16.40
CA LYS A 287 -2.25 -36.77 -15.22
C LYS A 287 -1.82 -35.48 -14.53
N LEU A 288 -0.52 -35.25 -14.41
CA LEU A 288 0.03 -34.00 -13.87
C LEU A 288 -0.36 -32.80 -14.74
N ASP A 289 -0.24 -32.90 -16.06
CA ASP A 289 -0.59 -31.83 -17.00
C ASP A 289 -2.08 -31.48 -16.90
N LYS A 290 -2.95 -32.48 -16.79
CA LYS A 290 -4.39 -32.28 -16.58
C LYS A 290 -4.67 -31.54 -15.27
N ILE A 291 -4.04 -31.94 -14.17
CA ILE A 291 -4.19 -31.28 -12.86
C ILE A 291 -3.68 -29.83 -12.93
N ALA A 292 -2.52 -29.60 -13.54
CA ALA A 292 -1.94 -28.28 -13.70
C ALA A 292 -2.83 -27.37 -14.54
N ALA A 293 -3.34 -27.84 -15.68
CA ALA A 293 -4.24 -27.07 -16.55
C ALA A 293 -5.56 -26.69 -15.84
N GLN A 294 -6.17 -27.63 -15.11
CA GLN A 294 -7.36 -27.35 -14.31
C GLN A 294 -7.07 -26.36 -13.18
N GLY A 295 -5.94 -26.51 -12.49
CA GLY A 295 -5.47 -25.58 -11.47
C GLY A 295 -5.29 -24.16 -12.01
N GLN A 296 -4.60 -24.01 -13.14
CA GLN A 296 -4.41 -22.71 -13.80
C GLN A 296 -5.73 -22.07 -14.24
N LYS A 297 -6.69 -22.86 -14.76
CA LYS A 297 -8.03 -22.36 -15.08
C LYS A 297 -8.74 -21.79 -13.86
N ARG A 298 -8.66 -22.49 -12.70
CA ARG A 298 -9.26 -22.04 -11.43
C ARG A 298 -8.57 -20.77 -10.91
N ILE A 299 -7.24 -20.75 -10.88
CA ILE A 299 -6.46 -19.56 -10.47
C ILE A 299 -6.85 -18.36 -11.33
N LYS A 300 -6.86 -18.52 -12.66
CA LYS A 300 -7.24 -17.46 -13.57
C LYS A 300 -8.64 -16.93 -13.30
N LYS A 301 -9.63 -17.83 -13.16
CA LYS A 301 -11.00 -17.41 -12.82
C LYS A 301 -11.04 -16.62 -11.52
N ALA A 302 -10.36 -17.08 -10.47
CA ALA A 302 -10.37 -16.44 -9.16
C ALA A 302 -9.67 -15.08 -9.14
N VAL A 303 -8.48 -14.98 -9.76
CA VAL A 303 -7.70 -13.73 -9.81
C VAL A 303 -8.39 -12.68 -10.67
N LEU A 304 -8.94 -13.07 -11.83
CA LEU A 304 -9.63 -12.12 -12.71
C LEU A 304 -10.98 -11.65 -12.15
N ALA A 305 -11.58 -12.40 -11.22
CA ALA A 305 -12.78 -11.98 -10.50
C ALA A 305 -12.52 -10.89 -9.45
N LEU A 306 -11.26 -10.58 -9.13
CA LEU A 306 -10.92 -9.51 -8.18
C LEU A 306 -11.21 -8.11 -8.75
N GLY A 307 -11.34 -7.98 -10.07
CA GLY A 307 -11.71 -6.73 -10.72
C GLY A 307 -11.37 -6.67 -12.22
N PRO A 308 -12.04 -5.79 -12.99
CA PRO A 308 -11.87 -5.71 -14.44
C PRO A 308 -10.47 -5.27 -14.88
N VAL A 309 -9.74 -4.52 -14.04
CA VAL A 309 -8.37 -4.06 -14.34
C VAL A 309 -7.42 -5.26 -14.49
N TYR A 310 -7.57 -6.30 -13.68
CA TYR A 310 -6.75 -7.52 -13.77
C TYR A 310 -7.01 -8.29 -15.07
N ALA A 311 -8.25 -8.26 -15.57
CA ALA A 311 -8.61 -8.90 -16.84
C ALA A 311 -8.04 -8.14 -18.05
N LYS A 312 -7.88 -6.82 -17.94
CA LYS A 312 -7.28 -5.97 -18.99
C LYS A 312 -5.76 -6.06 -19.03
N ASP A 313 -5.09 -6.37 -17.91
CA ASP A 313 -3.64 -6.52 -17.88
C ASP A 313 -3.18 -7.82 -18.57
N LYS A 314 -2.37 -7.68 -19.63
CA LYS A 314 -1.90 -8.82 -20.44
C LYS A 314 -1.05 -9.82 -19.63
N LYS A 315 -0.20 -9.33 -18.72
CA LYS A 315 0.72 -10.19 -17.95
C LYS A 315 -0.06 -10.96 -16.88
N VAL A 316 -0.94 -10.29 -16.13
CA VAL A 316 -1.80 -10.93 -15.13
C VAL A 316 -2.77 -11.91 -15.78
N ARG A 317 -3.39 -11.56 -16.92
CA ARG A 317 -4.30 -12.46 -17.64
C ARG A 317 -3.62 -13.73 -18.15
N ARG A 318 -2.35 -13.64 -18.55
CA ARG A 318 -1.55 -14.78 -19.03
C ARG A 318 -1.02 -15.63 -17.88
N SER A 319 -0.54 -15.00 -16.81
CA SER A 319 0.15 -15.66 -15.70
C SER A 319 -0.33 -15.13 -14.34
N PRO A 320 -1.59 -15.39 -13.95
CA PRO A 320 -2.20 -14.81 -12.74
C PRO A 320 -1.57 -15.29 -11.43
N GLY A 321 -0.89 -16.44 -11.45
CA GLY A 321 -0.11 -16.96 -10.32
C GLY A 321 1.31 -16.38 -10.21
N TRP A 322 1.72 -15.48 -11.11
CA TRP A 322 3.00 -14.78 -11.04
C TRP A 322 2.85 -13.52 -10.18
N THR A 323 3.36 -13.59 -8.97
CA THR A 323 3.10 -12.64 -7.88
C THR A 323 3.54 -11.22 -8.20
N GLU A 324 4.70 -11.03 -8.85
CA GLU A 324 5.23 -9.71 -9.17
C GLU A 324 4.28 -8.92 -10.10
N ASN A 325 3.74 -9.57 -11.12
CA ASN A 325 2.85 -8.93 -12.09
C ASN A 325 1.54 -8.52 -11.42
N PHE A 326 0.97 -9.44 -10.62
CA PHE A 326 -0.27 -9.17 -9.92
C PHE A 326 -0.13 -8.06 -8.89
N PHE A 327 0.93 -8.07 -8.08
CA PHE A 327 1.14 -7.05 -7.05
C PHE A 327 1.51 -5.70 -7.65
N THR A 328 2.25 -5.67 -8.77
CA THR A 328 2.49 -4.42 -9.52
C THR A 328 1.18 -3.78 -9.96
N VAL A 329 0.26 -4.56 -10.55
CA VAL A 329 -1.04 -4.06 -10.98
C VAL A 329 -1.90 -3.64 -9.78
N SER A 330 -1.90 -4.41 -8.70
CA SER A 330 -2.66 -4.11 -7.48
C SER A 330 -2.18 -2.82 -6.82
N ALA A 331 -0.87 -2.62 -6.73
CA ALA A 331 -0.28 -1.41 -6.16
C ALA A 331 -0.62 -0.17 -7.00
N ARG A 332 -0.60 -0.28 -8.33
CA ARG A 332 -1.06 0.80 -9.20
C ARG A 332 -2.52 1.17 -8.93
N ILE A 333 -3.43 0.19 -8.86
CA ILE A 333 -4.86 0.43 -8.57
C ILE A 333 -5.01 1.19 -7.24
N LEU A 334 -4.34 0.73 -6.19
CA LEU A 334 -4.39 1.37 -4.87
C LEU A 334 -3.94 2.83 -4.88
N LEU A 335 -2.97 3.19 -5.73
CA LEU A 335 -2.50 4.57 -5.87
C LEU A 335 -3.39 5.40 -6.80
N ASP A 336 -3.92 4.81 -7.87
CA ASP A 336 -4.85 5.48 -8.80
C ASP A 336 -6.17 5.83 -8.10
N ASP A 337 -6.62 5.00 -7.15
CA ASP A 337 -7.81 5.23 -6.31
C ASP A 337 -7.67 6.46 -5.38
N LEU A 338 -6.47 7.05 -5.26
CA LEU A 338 -6.21 8.29 -4.49
C LEU A 338 -6.34 9.56 -5.32
N LYS A 339 -6.74 9.47 -6.61
CA LYS A 339 -6.74 10.61 -7.54
C LYS A 339 -7.51 11.83 -7.03
N ASP A 340 -8.66 11.63 -6.40
CA ASP A 340 -9.55 12.71 -6.00
C ASP A 340 -9.00 13.40 -4.74
N GLU A 341 -8.50 12.63 -3.77
CA GLU A 341 -7.81 13.18 -2.61
C GLU A 341 -6.51 13.89 -3.00
N ARG A 342 -5.73 13.35 -3.95
CA ARG A 342 -4.55 14.06 -4.48
C ARG A 342 -4.92 15.39 -5.11
N ALA A 343 -5.98 15.42 -5.91
CA ALA A 343 -6.46 16.65 -6.52
C ALA A 343 -6.89 17.68 -5.45
N ALA A 344 -7.52 17.22 -4.36
CA ALA A 344 -7.87 18.08 -3.23
C ALA A 344 -6.61 18.66 -2.54
N ILE A 345 -5.59 17.84 -2.27
CA ILE A 345 -4.30 18.32 -1.74
C ILE A 345 -3.62 19.29 -2.72
N GLY A 346 -3.71 19.01 -4.02
CA GLY A 346 -3.17 19.88 -5.07
C GLY A 346 -3.71 21.31 -5.03
N LYS A 347 -4.97 21.49 -4.62
CA LYS A 347 -5.66 22.79 -4.53
C LYS A 347 -5.33 23.60 -3.27
N LEU A 348 -4.70 22.99 -2.26
CA LEU A 348 -4.26 23.67 -1.03
C LEU A 348 -3.04 24.56 -1.29
#